data_AF-A0A9D4USA7-F1
#
_entry.id   AF-A0A9D4USA7-F1
#
_cell.length_a   1.000
_cell.length_b   1.000
_cell.length_c   1.000
_cell.angle_alpha   90.00
_cell.angle_beta   90.00
_cell.angle_gamma   90.00
#
_symmetry.space_group_name_H-M   'P 1'
#
loop_
_entity.id
_entity.type
_entity.pdbx_description
1 polymer ?
#
loop_
_entity_poly.entity_id
_entity_poly.type
_entity_poly.pdbx_seq_one_letter_code
_entity_poly.pdbx_strand_id
1 'polypeptide(L)'
;GIHFVIIECVASDPVSPFLSLSLSLNVSLRLTSRLSDRAMKLASLHGLQTAVHGSKRLLGLDVGVKYVGVAVSDPACRIAIPLDVLQLSQSTFSKSAEKLKSMAKDYNVAGFVIGYPISIAGLRCKQAVKVDNFVAIMRKTEKFEGLLYFWEDERFTSQVVSSMLKDYEIPRHILKPIVDKFSAVNILQTCLDRMNRL
;
A
#
# COMPACT_ATOMS: atom_id res chain seq x y z
N GLY A 1 21.52 -15.75 -10.67
CA GLY A 1 21.71 -14.32 -10.95
C GLY A 1 20.42 -13.77 -11.51
N ILE A 2 19.85 -12.74 -10.89
CA ILE A 2 18.53 -12.22 -11.26
C ILE A 2 18.75 -11.10 -12.27
N HIS A 3 18.38 -11.33 -13.54
CA HIS A 3 18.40 -10.31 -14.58
C HIS A 3 17.24 -9.32 -14.34
N PHE A 4 17.59 -8.04 -14.18
CA PHE A 4 16.67 -6.92 -14.26
C PHE A 4 16.25 -6.73 -15.72
N VAL A 5 14.95 -6.73 -16.01
CA VAL A 5 14.42 -6.23 -17.28
C VAL A 5 13.92 -4.82 -17.02
N ILE A 6 14.67 -3.84 -17.53
CA ILE A 6 14.25 -2.44 -17.63
C ILE A 6 13.32 -2.39 -18.85
N ILE A 7 12.08 -1.97 -18.67
CA ILE A 7 11.18 -1.66 -19.79
C ILE A 7 11.38 -0.18 -20.09
N GLU A 8 12.11 0.12 -21.17
CA GLU A 8 12.12 1.45 -21.77
C GLU A 8 10.80 1.67 -22.51
N CYS A 9 10.13 2.77 -22.19
CA CYS A 9 9.00 3.28 -22.93
C CYS A 9 9.55 4.22 -24.02
N VAL A 10 9.60 3.78 -25.28
CA VAL A 10 9.85 4.68 -26.41
C VAL A 10 8.50 5.11 -26.98
N ALA A 11 8.23 6.40 -26.88
CA ALA A 11 7.12 7.05 -27.56
C ALA A 11 7.66 7.81 -28.77
N SER A 12 7.20 7.47 -29.98
CA SER A 12 7.26 8.36 -31.15
C SER A 12 6.35 7.84 -32.30
N ASP A 13 5.18 8.48 -32.39
CA ASP A 13 4.61 9.12 -33.60
C ASP A 13 4.06 8.32 -34.82
N PRO A 14 3.15 8.93 -35.62
CA PRO A 14 1.87 8.31 -35.99
C PRO A 14 1.66 8.14 -37.51
N VAL A 15 0.97 7.07 -37.94
CA VAL A 15 -0.01 7.07 -39.05
C VAL A 15 -0.71 5.70 -39.15
N SER A 16 -2.04 5.73 -39.29
CA SER A 16 -2.92 4.60 -39.66
C SER A 16 -2.92 4.36 -41.19
N PRO A 17 -3.68 3.40 -41.81
CA PRO A 17 -4.57 2.38 -41.25
C PRO A 17 -4.61 1.00 -42.00
N PHE A 18 -5.45 0.08 -41.51
CA PHE A 18 -6.16 -1.00 -42.22
C PHE A 18 -5.45 -2.30 -42.70
N LEU A 19 -5.92 -3.42 -42.10
CA LEU A 19 -6.05 -4.80 -42.60
C LEU A 19 -4.78 -5.63 -42.96
N SER A 20 -4.43 -6.63 -42.14
CA SER A 20 -4.58 -8.03 -42.56
C SER A 20 -4.39 -9.05 -41.42
N LEU A 21 -5.33 -10.00 -41.43
CA LEU A 21 -5.22 -11.43 -41.13
C LEU A 21 -4.84 -11.95 -39.73
N SER A 22 -5.88 -12.58 -39.17
CA SER A 22 -5.91 -13.55 -38.10
C SER A 22 -5.16 -14.87 -38.40
N LEU A 23 -4.92 -15.62 -37.32
CA LEU A 23 -4.47 -17.02 -37.21
C LEU A 23 -2.95 -17.25 -37.22
N SER A 24 -2.31 -16.96 -36.09
CA SER A 24 -1.59 -17.98 -35.31
C SER A 24 -1.04 -17.33 -34.04
N LEU A 25 -1.63 -17.64 -32.89
CA LEU A 25 -0.96 -17.97 -31.62
C LEU A 25 -2.00 -18.09 -30.49
N ASN A 26 -2.95 -19.02 -30.65
CA ASN A 26 -3.86 -19.47 -29.59
C ASN A 26 -3.14 -20.29 -28.48
N VAL A 27 -1.85 -20.04 -28.27
CA VAL A 27 -1.02 -20.68 -27.23
C VAL A 27 -0.63 -19.70 -26.11
N SER A 28 -0.89 -18.39 -26.28
CA SER A 28 -0.54 -17.36 -25.28
C SER A 28 -1.68 -16.97 -24.31
N LEU A 29 -2.87 -17.57 -24.42
CA LEU A 29 -4.03 -17.22 -23.57
C LEU A 29 -4.32 -18.22 -22.45
N ARG A 30 -3.66 -19.39 -22.41
CA ARG A 30 -3.84 -20.36 -21.30
C ARG A 30 -2.88 -20.12 -20.12
N LEU A 31 -1.76 -19.45 -20.33
CA LEU A 31 -0.84 -19.06 -19.24
C LEU A 31 -1.23 -17.73 -18.57
N THR A 32 -2.04 -16.90 -19.23
CA THR A 32 -2.50 -15.63 -18.67
C THR A 32 -3.65 -15.79 -17.67
N SER A 33 -4.48 -16.83 -17.81
CA SER A 33 -5.61 -17.07 -16.89
C SER A 33 -5.19 -17.46 -15.46
N ARG A 34 -4.11 -18.25 -15.31
CA ARG A 34 -3.59 -18.60 -13.97
C ARG A 34 -2.80 -17.46 -13.30
N LEU A 35 -2.30 -16.51 -14.08
CA LEU A 35 -1.59 -15.33 -13.57
C LEU A 35 -2.52 -14.14 -13.34
N SER A 36 -3.69 -14.08 -14.01
CA SER A 36 -4.70 -13.04 -13.81
C SER A 36 -5.54 -13.24 -12.55
N ASP A 37 -5.75 -14.48 -12.08
CA ASP A 37 -6.42 -14.73 -10.80
C ASP A 37 -5.53 -14.38 -9.59
N ARG A 38 -4.22 -14.24 -9.81
CA ARG A 38 -3.25 -13.73 -8.82
C ARG A 38 -3.01 -12.22 -8.96
N ALA A 39 -3.74 -11.54 -9.85
CA ALA A 39 -3.70 -10.09 -9.96
C ALA A 39 -4.41 -9.46 -8.75
N MET A 40 -3.76 -8.48 -8.14
CA MET A 40 -4.18 -7.76 -6.95
C MET A 40 -5.63 -7.27 -7.09
N LYS A 41 -6.56 -7.86 -6.34
CA LYS A 41 -7.83 -7.19 -6.06
C LYS A 41 -7.53 -6.17 -4.98
N LEU A 42 -7.28 -4.93 -5.39
CA LEU A 42 -7.48 -3.81 -4.49
C LEU A 42 -8.89 -3.95 -3.92
N ALA A 43 -8.97 -4.09 -2.61
CA ALA A 43 -10.25 -4.21 -1.95
C ALA A 43 -11.02 -2.90 -2.16
N SER A 44 -12.34 -3.00 -2.29
CA SER A 44 -13.19 -1.85 -2.03
C SER A 44 -13.28 -1.64 -0.52
N LEU A 45 -13.68 -0.43 -0.10
CA LEU A 45 -13.90 -0.13 1.31
C LEU A 45 -14.94 -1.07 1.92
N HIS A 46 -16.01 -1.38 1.17
CA HIS A 46 -17.00 -2.38 1.55
C HIS A 46 -16.40 -3.79 1.64
N GLY A 47 -15.52 -4.16 0.72
CA GLY A 47 -14.81 -5.45 0.78
C GLY A 47 -13.95 -5.61 2.04
N LEU A 48 -13.30 -4.54 2.50
CA LEU A 48 -12.61 -4.54 3.79
C LEU A 48 -13.59 -4.71 4.96
N GLN A 49 -14.69 -3.96 4.97
CA GLN A 49 -15.72 -4.04 6.02
C GLN A 49 -16.26 -5.46 6.17
N THR A 50 -16.56 -6.12 5.05
CA THR A 50 -17.02 -7.50 5.05
C THR A 50 -15.95 -8.47 5.56
N ALA A 51 -14.68 -8.23 5.21
CA ALA A 51 -13.58 -9.12 5.58
C ALA A 51 -13.17 -9.02 7.06
N VAL A 52 -13.42 -7.89 7.72
CA VAL A 52 -13.10 -7.69 9.15
C VAL A 52 -14.17 -8.24 10.10
N HIS A 53 -15.33 -8.69 9.59
CA HIS A 53 -16.33 -9.36 10.42
C HIS A 53 -15.71 -10.56 11.17
N GLY A 54 -16.10 -10.74 12.44
CA GLY A 54 -15.59 -11.82 13.29
C GLY A 54 -14.31 -11.48 14.07
N SER A 55 -14.14 -10.22 14.50
CA SER A 55 -13.00 -9.74 15.32
C SER A 55 -11.64 -9.78 14.62
N LYS A 56 -11.63 -9.77 13.29
CA LYS A 56 -10.38 -9.62 12.53
C LYS A 56 -9.95 -8.16 12.51
N ARG A 57 -8.64 -7.93 12.50
CA ARG A 57 -8.05 -6.59 12.54
C ARG A 57 -7.51 -6.17 11.17
N LEU A 58 -7.17 -4.90 11.06
CA LEU A 58 -6.42 -4.34 9.93
C LEU A 58 -5.06 -3.84 10.39
N LEU A 59 -4.07 -3.93 9.50
CA LEU A 59 -2.77 -3.28 9.69
C LEU A 59 -2.65 -2.08 8.78
N GLY A 60 -2.32 -0.92 9.35
CA GLY A 60 -1.98 0.30 8.65
C GLY A 60 -0.49 0.34 8.34
N LEU A 61 -0.12 0.65 7.10
CA LEU A 61 1.26 0.75 6.64
C LEU A 61 1.54 2.12 6.03
N ASP A 62 2.50 2.85 6.61
CA ASP A 62 3.12 4.04 6.02
C ASP A 62 4.47 3.65 5.41
N VAL A 63 4.58 3.65 4.08
CA VAL A 63 5.78 3.19 3.38
C VAL A 63 6.72 4.37 3.08
N GLY A 64 7.68 4.55 3.98
CA GLY A 64 8.77 5.51 3.84
C GLY A 64 9.93 5.00 2.99
N VAL A 65 11.03 5.78 2.97
CA VAL A 65 12.23 5.45 2.19
C VAL A 65 13.09 4.38 2.88
N LYS A 66 13.25 4.51 4.20
CA LYS A 66 14.10 3.64 5.01
C LYS A 66 13.32 2.79 6.00
N TYR A 67 12.03 3.10 6.18
CA TYR A 67 11.20 2.49 7.20
C TYR A 67 9.76 2.32 6.72
N VAL A 68 9.04 1.34 7.27
CA VAL A 68 7.58 1.23 7.21
C VAL A 68 7.03 1.42 8.60
N GLY A 69 6.23 2.46 8.81
CA GLY A 69 5.43 2.60 10.03
C GLY A 69 4.28 1.60 10.00
N VAL A 70 4.02 0.93 11.12
CA VAL A 70 2.97 -0.08 11.26
C VAL A 70 2.02 0.31 12.39
N ALA A 71 0.73 0.33 12.10
CA ALA A 71 -0.35 0.48 13.07
C ALA A 71 -1.30 -0.71 12.98
N VAL A 72 -2.06 -0.97 14.04
CA VAL A 72 -3.06 -2.04 14.11
C VAL A 72 -4.38 -1.51 14.62
N SER A 73 -5.49 -2.04 14.10
CA SER A 73 -6.82 -1.71 14.60
C SER A 73 -7.12 -2.46 15.90
N ASP A 74 -8.01 -1.93 16.73
CA ASP A 74 -8.66 -2.73 17.75
C ASP A 74 -9.58 -3.80 17.12
N PRO A 75 -10.00 -4.85 17.86
CA PRO A 75 -10.89 -5.89 17.33
C PRO A 75 -12.23 -5.39 16.79
N ALA A 76 -12.70 -4.23 17.26
CA ALA A 76 -13.94 -3.63 16.78
C ALA A 76 -13.73 -2.73 15.55
N CYS A 77 -12.49 -2.60 15.05
CA CYS A 77 -12.14 -1.76 13.90
C CYS A 77 -12.63 -0.29 14.06
N ARG A 78 -12.49 0.25 15.27
CA ARG A 78 -12.85 1.63 15.64
C ARG A 78 -11.64 2.53 15.86
N ILE A 79 -10.55 1.98 16.40
CA ILE A 79 -9.38 2.76 16.83
C ILE A 79 -8.13 2.14 16.24
N ALA A 80 -7.24 2.99 15.69
CA ALA A 80 -5.90 2.63 15.27
C ALA A 80 -4.89 2.88 16.39
N ILE A 81 -3.97 1.94 16.60
CA ILE A 81 -2.93 1.97 17.64
C ILE A 81 -1.57 1.78 16.97
N PRO A 82 -0.54 2.56 17.34
CA PRO A 82 0.82 2.35 16.81
C PRO A 82 1.33 0.98 17.24
N LEU A 83 1.92 0.22 16.31
CA LEU A 83 2.41 -1.13 16.57
C LEU A 83 3.93 -1.22 16.50
N ASP A 84 4.54 -0.81 15.38
CA ASP A 84 5.98 -0.98 15.18
C ASP A 84 6.51 -0.12 14.01
N VAL A 85 7.82 -0.10 13.83
CA VAL A 85 8.50 0.48 12.66
C VAL A 85 9.47 -0.55 12.08
N LEU A 86 9.24 -0.96 10.84
CA LEU A 86 10.08 -1.92 10.13
C LEU A 86 11.16 -1.20 9.33
N GLN A 87 12.36 -1.78 9.24
CA GLN A 87 13.42 -1.22 8.38
C GLN A 87 13.27 -1.70 6.93
N LEU A 88 13.47 -0.79 5.98
CA LEU A 88 13.50 -1.05 4.55
C LEU A 88 14.90 -0.84 3.99
N SER A 89 15.56 -1.96 3.69
CA SER A 89 16.73 -2.03 2.83
C SER A 89 16.70 -3.36 2.08
N GLN A 90 17.49 -3.50 1.01
CA GLN A 90 17.58 -4.76 0.27
C GLN A 90 17.97 -5.94 1.18
N SER A 91 18.85 -5.73 2.16
CA SER A 91 19.30 -6.76 3.10
C SER A 91 18.30 -7.05 4.23
N THR A 92 17.46 -6.08 4.60
CA THR A 92 16.53 -6.22 5.73
C THR A 92 15.11 -6.60 5.30
N PHE A 93 14.74 -6.40 4.03
CA PHE A 93 13.39 -6.62 3.54
C PHE A 93 12.82 -8.00 3.90
N SER A 94 13.60 -9.07 3.70
CA SER A 94 13.13 -10.43 4.01
C SER A 94 12.78 -10.61 5.50
N LYS A 95 13.62 -10.05 6.39
CA LYS A 95 13.39 -10.06 7.85
C LYS A 95 12.17 -9.23 8.21
N SER A 96 12.04 -8.04 7.64
CA SER A 96 10.87 -7.17 7.85
C SER A 96 9.58 -7.81 7.37
N ALA A 97 9.61 -8.53 6.24
CA ALA A 97 8.47 -9.28 5.74
C ALA A 97 8.07 -10.46 6.66
N GLU A 98 9.03 -11.17 7.25
CA GLU A 98 8.71 -12.19 8.28
C GLU A 98 8.10 -11.56 9.52
N LYS A 99 8.63 -10.43 9.99
CA LYS A 99 8.09 -9.72 11.15
C LYS A 99 6.64 -9.27 10.90
N LEU A 100 6.40 -8.69 9.72
CA LEU A 100 5.05 -8.28 9.31
C LEU A 100 4.10 -9.48 9.19
N LYS A 101 4.57 -10.62 8.70
CA LYS A 101 3.80 -11.87 8.64
C LYS A 101 3.43 -12.37 10.05
N SER A 102 4.37 -12.35 10.99
CA SER A 102 4.09 -12.69 12.39
C SER A 102 3.00 -11.78 12.95
N MET A 103 3.15 -10.45 12.79
CA MET A 103 2.14 -9.49 13.23
C MET A 103 0.76 -9.79 12.61
N ALA A 104 0.70 -10.04 11.30
CA ALA A 104 -0.55 -10.35 10.63
C ALA A 104 -1.23 -11.60 11.22
N LYS A 105 -0.45 -12.62 11.58
CA LYS A 105 -0.94 -13.82 12.25
C LYS A 105 -1.37 -13.55 13.70
N ASP A 106 -0.51 -12.92 14.48
CA ASP A 106 -0.70 -12.70 15.92
C ASP A 106 -1.91 -11.80 16.20
N TYR A 107 -2.18 -10.84 15.31
CA TYR A 107 -3.31 -9.93 15.41
C TYR A 107 -4.56 -10.40 14.64
N ASN A 108 -4.54 -11.59 14.02
CA ASN A 108 -5.63 -12.13 13.21
C ASN A 108 -6.13 -11.14 12.14
N VAL A 109 -5.21 -10.71 11.28
CA VAL A 109 -5.41 -9.61 10.34
C VAL A 109 -6.15 -10.07 9.09
N ALA A 110 -7.12 -9.29 8.63
CA ALA A 110 -7.85 -9.52 7.38
C ALA A 110 -7.20 -8.84 6.16
N GLY A 111 -6.44 -7.77 6.38
CA GLY A 111 -5.81 -7.02 5.30
C GLY A 111 -4.94 -5.85 5.76
N PHE A 112 -4.28 -5.26 4.76
CA PHE A 112 -3.42 -4.09 4.90
C PHE A 112 -4.11 -2.84 4.33
N VAL A 113 -4.10 -1.76 5.10
CA VAL A 113 -4.43 -0.41 4.68
C VAL A 113 -3.11 0.31 4.46
N ILE A 114 -2.82 0.65 3.21
CA ILE A 114 -1.52 1.18 2.79
C ILE A 114 -1.71 2.62 2.37
N GLY A 115 -0.96 3.51 2.99
CA GLY A 115 -0.92 4.90 2.58
C GLY A 115 -0.41 5.04 1.16
N TYR A 116 -1.18 5.73 0.33
CA TYR A 116 -0.86 5.95 -1.08
C TYR A 116 -0.78 7.44 -1.37
N PRO A 117 0.41 7.98 -1.67
CA PRO A 117 0.60 9.40 -1.91
C PRO A 117 0.11 9.75 -3.32
N ILE A 118 -1.09 10.31 -3.40
CA ILE A 118 -1.65 10.80 -4.65
C ILE A 118 -1.31 12.28 -4.80
N SER A 119 -0.83 12.72 -5.97
CA SER A 119 -0.64 14.16 -6.17
C SER A 119 -1.97 14.90 -6.20
N ILE A 120 -1.91 16.22 -5.97
CA ILE A 120 -3.06 17.13 -6.05
C ILE A 120 -3.71 17.06 -7.45
N ALA A 121 -2.92 16.85 -8.50
CA ALA A 121 -3.39 16.67 -9.87
C ALA A 121 -3.87 15.23 -10.18
N GLY A 122 -3.90 14.32 -9.20
CA GLY A 122 -4.25 12.91 -9.41
C GLY A 122 -3.17 12.05 -10.06
N LEU A 123 -2.03 12.65 -10.42
CA LEU A 123 -0.90 11.96 -11.03
C LEU A 123 -0.07 11.18 -9.99
N ARG A 124 0.54 10.08 -10.45
CA ARG A 124 1.49 9.27 -9.67
C ARG A 124 2.74 10.08 -9.35
N CYS A 125 3.13 10.09 -8.08
CA CYS A 125 4.37 10.74 -7.63
C CYS A 125 5.51 9.71 -7.45
N LYS A 126 6.76 10.19 -7.35
CA LYS A 126 7.94 9.31 -7.09
C LYS A 126 7.78 8.46 -5.82
N GLN A 127 7.01 8.93 -4.84
CA GLN A 127 6.72 8.19 -3.62
C GLN A 127 5.71 7.06 -3.87
N ALA A 128 4.71 7.26 -4.74
CA ALA A 128 3.73 6.23 -5.13
C ALA A 128 4.42 5.02 -5.78
N VAL A 129 5.46 5.27 -6.60
CA VAL A 129 6.29 4.20 -7.19
C VAL A 129 6.96 3.33 -6.11
N LYS A 130 7.34 3.91 -4.97
CA LYS A 130 7.93 3.14 -3.86
C LYS A 130 6.90 2.26 -3.18
N VAL A 131 5.69 2.78 -2.97
CA VAL A 131 4.56 2.00 -2.44
C VAL A 131 4.23 0.85 -3.39
N ASP A 132 4.12 1.14 -4.69
CA ASP A 132 3.88 0.12 -5.74
C ASP A 132 4.96 -0.98 -5.70
N ASN A 133 6.24 -0.60 -5.64
CA ASN A 133 7.35 -1.55 -5.55
C ASN A 133 7.33 -2.37 -4.27
N PHE A 134 7.07 -1.74 -3.12
CA PHE A 134 6.97 -2.44 -1.83
C PHE A 134 5.88 -3.50 -1.87
N VAL A 135 4.67 -3.13 -2.33
CA VAL A 135 3.54 -4.06 -2.47
C VAL A 135 3.87 -5.18 -3.47
N ALA A 136 4.51 -4.86 -4.61
CA ALA A 136 4.92 -5.86 -5.58
C ALA A 136 5.91 -6.88 -4.99
N ILE A 137 6.87 -6.45 -4.18
CA ILE A 137 7.81 -7.35 -3.52
C ILE A 137 7.08 -8.18 -2.45
N MET A 138 6.20 -7.58 -1.62
CA MET A 138 5.42 -8.34 -0.64
C MET A 138 4.63 -9.47 -1.29
N ARG A 139 4.00 -9.20 -2.44
CA ARG A 139 3.26 -10.21 -3.22
C ARG A 139 4.15 -11.36 -3.68
N LYS A 140 5.36 -11.06 -4.17
CA LYS A 140 6.31 -12.09 -4.64
C LYS A 140 6.76 -13.04 -3.52
N THR A 141 6.63 -12.65 -2.25
CA THR A 141 7.02 -13.52 -1.14
C THR A 141 6.01 -14.63 -0.86
N GLU A 142 4.78 -14.55 -1.39
CA GLU A 142 3.65 -15.46 -1.10
C GLU A 142 3.28 -15.57 0.41
N LYS A 143 3.94 -14.82 1.29
CA LYS A 143 3.74 -14.84 2.76
C LYS A 143 2.40 -14.28 3.22
N PHE A 144 1.74 -13.51 2.36
CA PHE A 144 0.55 -12.72 2.65
C PHE A 144 -0.64 -13.13 1.78
N GLU A 145 -0.63 -14.37 1.29
CA GLU A 145 -1.74 -14.91 0.52
C GLU A 145 -3.03 -14.90 1.34
N GLY A 146 -4.14 -14.49 0.72
CA GLY A 146 -5.44 -14.36 1.38
C GLY A 146 -5.68 -13.05 2.13
N LEU A 147 -4.67 -12.19 2.31
CA LEU A 147 -4.85 -10.86 2.90
C LEU A 147 -5.28 -9.84 1.85
N LEU A 148 -6.21 -8.97 2.22
CA LEU A 148 -6.65 -7.86 1.38
C LEU A 148 -5.63 -6.71 1.38
N TYR A 149 -5.63 -5.94 0.30
CA TYR A 149 -4.83 -4.74 0.14
C TYR A 149 -5.74 -3.57 -0.22
N PHE A 150 -5.64 -2.48 0.53
CA PHE A 150 -6.41 -1.27 0.31
C PHE A 150 -5.48 -0.06 0.29
N TRP A 151 -5.73 0.89 -0.62
CA TRP A 151 -5.00 2.14 -0.70
C TRP A 151 -5.79 3.24 -0.02
N GLU A 152 -5.22 3.83 1.03
CA GLU A 152 -5.78 5.02 1.68
C GLU A 152 -5.07 6.27 1.14
N ASP A 153 -5.85 7.29 0.81
CA ASP A 153 -5.32 8.53 0.26
C ASP A 153 -4.69 9.39 1.37
N GLU A 154 -3.40 9.73 1.19
CA GLU A 154 -2.61 10.50 2.18
C GLU A 154 -2.61 12.02 1.94
N ARG A 155 -3.36 12.55 0.96
CA ARG A 155 -3.22 13.92 0.42
C ARG A 155 -3.19 15.09 1.41
N PHE A 156 -3.52 14.92 2.69
CA PHE A 156 -3.73 16.05 3.61
C PHE A 156 -2.92 16.05 4.91
N THR A 157 -2.14 15.02 5.22
CA THR A 157 -1.49 14.96 6.55
C THR A 157 -0.42 16.03 6.76
N SER A 158 0.46 16.24 5.77
CA SER A 158 1.58 17.17 5.96
C SER A 158 1.19 18.65 5.92
N GLN A 159 0.28 19.04 5.00
CA GLN A 159 -0.12 20.44 4.85
C GLN A 159 -1.05 20.89 5.99
N VAL A 160 -2.04 20.08 6.35
CA VAL A 160 -2.98 20.41 7.43
C VAL A 160 -2.24 20.53 8.77
N VAL A 161 -1.35 19.58 9.08
CA VAL A 161 -0.54 19.64 10.30
C VAL A 161 0.40 20.85 10.30
N SER A 162 1.02 21.17 9.16
CA SER A 162 1.87 22.37 9.07
C SER A 162 1.08 23.68 9.25
N SER A 163 -0.20 23.71 8.84
CA SER A 163 -1.06 24.87 8.99
C SER A 163 -1.59 25.02 10.42
N MET A 164 -1.98 23.92 11.07
CA MET A 164 -2.49 23.94 12.46
C MET A 164 -1.41 24.30 13.49
N LEU A 165 -0.15 23.96 13.20
CA LEU A 165 0.97 24.17 14.11
C LEU A 165 1.75 25.45 13.85
N LYS A 166 1.34 26.23 12.84
CA LYS A 166 2.01 27.47 12.46
C LYS A 166 2.03 28.49 13.61
N ASP A 167 0.97 28.48 14.42
CA ASP A 167 0.79 29.41 15.54
C ASP A 167 1.52 28.99 16.82
N TYR A 168 2.05 27.75 16.88
CA TYR A 168 2.73 27.20 18.05
C TYR A 168 4.26 27.28 17.96
N GLU A 169 4.81 27.85 16.87
CA GLU A 169 6.25 28.03 16.61
C GLU A 169 7.13 26.78 16.83
N ILE A 170 6.55 25.58 16.76
CA ILE A 170 7.29 24.36 17.08
C ILE A 170 8.30 24.08 15.97
N PRO A 171 9.60 23.90 16.30
CA PRO A 171 10.62 23.64 15.31
C PRO A 171 10.32 22.38 14.47
N ARG A 172 10.45 22.51 13.15
CA ARG A 172 10.15 21.42 12.19
C ARG A 172 10.91 20.12 12.46
N HIS A 173 12.15 20.23 12.98
CA HIS A 173 12.97 19.07 13.32
C HIS A 173 12.44 18.28 14.54
N ILE A 174 11.64 18.92 15.40
CA ILE A 174 10.95 18.29 16.54
C ILE A 174 9.63 17.69 16.07
N LEU A 175 8.87 18.42 15.26
CA LEU A 175 7.57 17.97 14.76
C LEU A 175 7.66 16.80 13.80
N LYS A 176 8.58 16.84 12.86
CA LYS A 176 8.70 15.83 11.81
C LYS A 176 8.79 14.40 12.35
N PRO A 177 9.66 14.06 13.31
CA PRO A 177 9.70 12.70 13.87
C PRO A 177 8.45 12.32 14.66
N ILE A 178 7.70 13.28 15.20
CA ILE A 178 6.40 13.01 15.85
C ILE A 178 5.38 12.66 14.76
N VAL A 179 5.20 13.52 13.75
CA VAL A 179 4.27 13.30 12.63
C VAL A 179 4.58 11.99 11.91
N ASP A 180 5.85 11.74 11.57
CA ASP A 180 6.29 10.53 10.87
C ASP A 180 6.00 9.26 11.70
N LYS A 181 6.02 9.32 13.04
CA LYS A 181 5.67 8.17 13.91
C LYS A 181 4.17 7.88 13.97
N PHE A 182 3.33 8.89 13.76
CA PHE A 182 1.87 8.77 13.80
C PHE A 182 1.23 8.61 12.43
N SER A 183 1.99 8.73 11.33
CA SER A 183 1.49 8.57 9.97
C SER A 183 0.71 7.26 9.75
N ALA A 184 1.27 6.12 10.14
CA ALA A 184 0.61 4.81 9.99
C ALA A 184 -0.72 4.72 10.76
N VAL A 185 -0.78 5.35 11.94
CA VAL A 185 -2.00 5.43 12.76
C VAL A 185 -3.04 6.29 12.04
N ASN A 186 -2.64 7.45 11.52
CA ASN A 186 -3.54 8.34 10.82
C ASN A 186 -4.12 7.69 9.54
N ILE A 187 -3.27 7.02 8.75
CA ILE A 187 -3.68 6.25 7.57
C ILE A 187 -4.75 5.23 7.97
N LEU A 188 -4.48 4.42 8.98
CA LEU A 188 -5.41 3.40 9.41
C LEU A 188 -6.71 4.00 9.97
N GLN A 189 -6.61 5.00 10.83
CA GLN A 189 -7.78 5.65 11.44
C GLN A 189 -8.68 6.28 10.38
N THR A 190 -8.10 6.93 9.36
CA THR A 190 -8.87 7.51 8.25
C THR A 190 -9.67 6.43 7.53
N CYS A 191 -9.06 5.26 7.29
CA CYS A 191 -9.76 4.13 6.68
C CYS A 191 -10.89 3.60 7.58
N LEU A 192 -10.61 3.37 8.87
CA LEU A 192 -11.59 2.88 9.84
C LEU A 192 -12.79 3.83 9.97
N ASP A 193 -12.54 5.13 10.05
CA ASP A 193 -13.59 6.15 10.14
C ASP A 193 -14.47 6.16 8.89
N ARG A 194 -13.89 5.97 7.70
CA ARG A 194 -14.64 5.85 6.45
C ARG A 194 -15.45 4.56 6.42
N MET A 195 -14.86 3.44 6.85
CA MET A 195 -15.56 2.14 6.93
C MET A 195 -16.76 2.20 7.88
N ASN A 196 -16.65 2.89 9.01
CA ASN A 196 -17.71 3.01 10.02
C ASN A 196 -18.81 4.01 9.64
N ARG A 197 -18.66 4.77 8.54
CA ARG A 197 -19.67 5.69 8.00
C ARG A 197 -20.43 5.12 6.80
N LEU A 198 -20.04 3.95 6.31
CA LEU A 198 -20.78 3.20 5.27
C LEU A 198 -22.05 2.60 5.85
#